data_AF-A0A9E4SPJ8-F1
#
_entry.id   AF-A0A9E4SPJ8-F1
#
_cell.length_a   1.000
_cell.length_b   1.000
_cell.length_c   1.000
_cell.angle_alpha   90.00
_cell.angle_beta   90.00
_cell.angle_gamma   90.00
#
_symmetry.space_group_name_H-M   'P 1'
#
loop_
_entity.id
_entity.type
_entity.pdbx_description
1 polymer ?
#
loop_
_entity_poly.entity_id
_entity_poly.type
_entity_poly.pdbx_seq_one_letter_code
_entity_poly.pdbx_strand_id
1 'polypeptide(L)'
;MRAIADLMGLFPRFERGGRKDAILRSTEGDEVAVEWEWGGVWGKNNEVEKLKCHKVWRPKHVEERPLAYGVLITYTHEANVARVQENVSKRWAGATWPLLLILIVVEESKRFSSGKDFKRMHSVLFNESGEVESLRESPATPWGVPGSRWFEERVSRP
;
A
#
# COMPACT_ATOMS: atom_id res chain seq x y z
N MET A 1 -10.36 -9.42 2.86
CA MET A 1 -10.23 -8.12 3.55
C MET A 1 -11.10 -8.03 4.81
N ARG A 2 -12.40 -8.41 4.79
CA ARG A 2 -13.23 -8.46 6.03
C ARG A 2 -12.61 -9.31 7.16
N ALA A 3 -12.26 -10.56 6.86
CA ALA A 3 -11.61 -11.44 7.86
C ALA A 3 -10.26 -10.90 8.40
N ILE A 4 -9.53 -10.09 7.63
CA ILE A 4 -8.27 -9.49 8.09
C ILE A 4 -8.56 -8.28 8.98
N ALA A 5 -9.54 -7.45 8.61
CA ALA A 5 -9.96 -6.32 9.42
C ALA A 5 -10.56 -6.80 10.77
N ASP A 6 -11.33 -7.89 10.75
CA ASP A 6 -11.86 -8.52 11.96
C ASP A 6 -10.72 -9.02 12.88
N LEU A 7 -9.66 -9.62 12.32
CA LEU A 7 -8.46 -10.02 13.08
C LEU A 7 -7.76 -8.81 13.74
N MET A 8 -7.79 -7.66 13.08
CA MET A 8 -7.25 -6.40 13.61
C MET A 8 -8.21 -5.72 14.61
N GLY A 9 -9.42 -6.25 14.82
CA GLY A 9 -10.45 -5.62 15.64
C GLY A 9 -11.07 -4.36 15.02
N LEU A 10 -10.99 -4.21 13.69
CA LEU A 10 -11.42 -3.02 12.97
C LEU A 10 -12.50 -3.33 11.92
N PHE A 11 -13.33 -2.33 11.64
CA PHE A 11 -14.34 -2.39 10.59
C PHE A 11 -13.80 -1.85 9.27
N PRO A 12 -13.77 -2.63 8.17
CA PRO A 12 -13.37 -2.13 6.87
C PRO A 12 -14.51 -1.39 6.20
N ARG A 13 -14.24 -0.17 5.71
CA ARG A 13 -15.12 0.64 4.88
C ARG A 13 -14.46 0.85 3.53
N PHE A 14 -15.12 0.40 2.47
CA PHE A 14 -14.72 0.70 1.09
C PHE A 14 -15.52 1.88 0.61
N GLU A 15 -14.86 2.98 0.24
CA GLU A 15 -15.58 4.14 -0.28
C GLU A 15 -15.84 3.99 -1.78
N ARG A 16 -17.02 4.44 -2.23
CA ARG A 16 -17.33 4.61 -3.66
C ARG A 16 -17.27 6.10 -3.96
N GLY A 17 -16.53 6.50 -5.00
CA GLY A 17 -16.51 7.90 -5.47
C GLY A 17 -15.19 8.66 -5.33
N GLY A 18 -14.05 7.98 -5.19
CA GLY A 18 -12.72 8.58 -5.41
C GLY A 18 -12.12 9.36 -4.22
N ARG A 19 -12.63 9.15 -3.00
CA ARG A 19 -12.05 9.74 -1.78
C ARG A 19 -10.90 8.90 -1.23
N LYS A 20 -11.11 7.60 -1.01
CA LYS A 20 -10.15 6.58 -0.54
C LYS A 20 -10.55 5.18 -1.03
N ASP A 21 -9.59 4.28 -1.23
CA ASP A 21 -9.91 2.88 -1.55
C ASP A 21 -10.47 2.12 -0.34
N ALA A 22 -9.87 2.29 0.84
CA ALA A 22 -10.40 1.72 2.08
C ALA A 22 -10.04 2.53 3.34
N ILE A 23 -10.90 2.44 4.35
CA ILE A 23 -10.66 2.94 5.70
C ILE A 23 -10.88 1.77 6.68
N LEU A 24 -9.97 1.59 7.63
CA LEU A 24 -10.17 0.73 8.80
C LEU A 24 -10.56 1.60 9.99
N ARG A 25 -11.67 1.27 10.62
CA ARG A 25 -12.33 2.10 11.62
C ARG A 25 -12.55 1.32 12.90
N SER A 26 -12.29 1.96 14.04
CA SER A 26 -12.68 1.45 15.36
C SER A 26 -14.04 2.02 15.76
N THR A 27 -14.47 1.78 17.01
CA THR A 27 -15.64 2.46 17.60
C THR A 27 -15.41 3.96 17.80
N GLU A 28 -14.15 4.40 17.81
CA GLU A 28 -13.74 5.78 18.11
C GLU A 28 -13.49 6.64 16.87
N GLY A 29 -13.35 6.03 15.69
CA GLY A 29 -13.16 6.75 14.44
C GLY A 29 -12.27 6.02 13.46
N ASP A 30 -11.85 6.74 12.43
CA ASP A 30 -10.88 6.23 11.45
C ASP A 30 -9.53 5.99 12.13
N GLU A 31 -8.97 4.79 11.93
CA GLU A 31 -7.65 4.43 12.45
C GLU A 31 -6.61 4.36 11.35
N VAL A 32 -6.98 3.77 10.20
CA VAL A 32 -6.07 3.55 9.08
C VAL A 32 -6.77 3.92 7.78
N ALA A 33 -6.10 4.73 6.98
CA ALA A 33 -6.54 5.07 5.63
C ALA A 33 -5.67 4.36 4.59
N VAL A 34 -6.27 3.77 3.57
CA VAL A 34 -5.58 2.95 2.56
C VAL A 34 -5.89 3.48 1.16
N GLU A 35 -4.84 3.66 0.36
CA GLU A 35 -4.92 3.88 -1.10
C GLU A 35 -4.07 2.84 -1.83
N TRP A 36 -4.52 2.44 -3.01
CA TRP A 36 -3.83 1.52 -3.90
C TRP A 36 -3.71 2.11 -5.30
N GLU A 37 -2.47 2.29 -5.74
CA GLU A 37 -2.16 2.84 -7.06
C GLU A 37 -1.54 1.79 -7.98
N TRP A 38 -2.27 1.37 -9.03
CA TRP A 38 -1.80 0.38 -10.01
C TRP A 38 -0.71 0.93 -10.95
N GLY A 39 -0.76 2.21 -11.30
CA GLY A 39 0.15 2.89 -12.24
C GLY A 39 1.49 3.31 -11.64
N GLY A 40 1.72 3.06 -10.36
CA GLY A 40 2.91 3.54 -9.65
C GLY A 40 2.80 5.01 -9.22
N VAL A 41 3.84 5.51 -8.55
CA VAL A 41 3.83 6.87 -7.96
C VAL A 41 4.28 7.98 -8.91
N TRP A 42 4.57 7.66 -10.17
CA TRP A 42 5.20 8.58 -11.15
C TRP A 42 4.21 9.33 -12.05
N GLY A 43 2.91 9.13 -11.85
CA GLY A 43 1.84 9.78 -12.63
C GLY A 43 1.28 11.06 -12.00
N LYS A 44 0.19 11.58 -12.58
CA LYS A 44 -0.60 12.70 -12.04
C LYS A 44 -1.34 12.36 -10.73
N ASN A 45 -1.19 11.14 -10.22
CA ASN A 45 -2.00 10.62 -9.13
C ASN A 45 -1.47 11.14 -7.79
N ASN A 46 -2.38 11.74 -7.04
CA ASN A 46 -2.11 12.44 -5.78
C ASN A 46 -2.43 11.57 -4.57
N GLU A 47 -2.33 10.23 -4.69
CA GLU A 47 -2.71 9.29 -3.62
C GLU A 47 -1.94 9.53 -2.32
N VAL A 48 -0.67 9.95 -2.44
CA VAL A 48 0.15 10.36 -1.28
C VAL A 48 -0.46 11.58 -0.59
N GLU A 49 -0.79 12.65 -1.32
CA GLU A 49 -1.41 13.86 -0.74
C GLU A 49 -2.82 13.59 -0.23
N LYS A 50 -3.56 12.72 -0.91
CA LYS A 50 -4.87 12.24 -0.50
C LYS A 50 -4.82 11.54 0.85
N LEU A 51 -3.82 10.70 1.10
CA LEU A 51 -3.60 10.07 2.41
C LEU A 51 -3.14 11.10 3.43
N LYS A 52 -2.24 12.01 3.06
CA LYS A 52 -1.69 13.04 3.96
C LYS A 52 -2.75 14.04 4.43
N CYS A 53 -3.69 14.40 3.55
CA CYS A 53 -4.75 15.38 3.80
C CYS A 53 -6.08 14.73 4.21
N HIS A 54 -6.07 13.45 4.63
CA HIS A 54 -7.28 12.75 5.04
C HIS A 54 -8.00 13.50 6.17
N LYS A 55 -9.32 13.65 6.07
CA LYS A 55 -10.13 14.22 7.15
C LYS A 55 -10.65 13.08 8.02
N VAL A 56 -10.01 12.87 9.16
CA VAL A 56 -10.38 11.82 10.12
C VAL A 56 -11.83 11.99 10.56
N TRP A 57 -12.66 10.99 10.26
CA TRP A 57 -14.01 10.92 10.80
C TRP A 57 -13.98 10.34 12.22
N ARG A 58 -14.78 10.91 13.12
CA ARG A 58 -14.98 10.43 14.49
C ARG A 58 -16.39 10.75 15.01
N PRO A 59 -16.92 10.01 16.00
CA PRO A 59 -18.12 10.41 16.74
C PRO A 59 -17.90 11.70 17.52
N LYS A 60 -18.97 12.50 17.74
CA LYS A 60 -18.88 13.83 18.39
C LYS A 60 -18.34 13.83 19.83
N HIS A 61 -18.43 12.70 20.54
CA HIS A 61 -18.05 12.57 21.94
C HIS A 61 -16.65 11.99 22.14
N VAL A 62 -15.93 11.69 21.05
CA VAL A 62 -14.59 11.13 21.08
C VAL A 62 -13.59 12.26 20.86
N GLU A 63 -12.49 12.25 21.62
CA GLU A 63 -11.42 13.24 21.52
C GLU A 63 -10.76 13.26 20.14
N GLU A 64 -10.16 14.41 19.82
CA GLU A 64 -9.44 14.56 18.57
C GLU A 64 -8.09 13.84 18.63
N ARG A 65 -7.90 12.89 17.72
CA ARG A 65 -6.66 12.17 17.46
C ARG A 65 -6.38 12.01 15.95
N PRO A 66 -5.11 11.96 15.54
CA PRO A 66 -4.73 11.60 14.17
C PRO A 66 -5.08 10.15 13.84
N LEU A 67 -4.93 9.76 12.57
CA LEU A 67 -4.86 8.35 12.20
C LEU A 67 -3.68 7.68 12.91
N ALA A 68 -3.77 6.37 13.14
CA ALA A 68 -2.61 5.59 13.57
C ALA A 68 -1.53 5.58 12.48
N TYR A 69 -1.93 5.39 11.21
CA TYR A 69 -1.07 5.54 10.03
C TYR A 69 -1.89 5.51 8.73
N GLY A 70 -1.31 6.03 7.65
CA GLY A 70 -1.78 5.79 6.29
C GLY A 70 -1.11 4.56 5.67
N VAL A 71 -1.73 3.96 4.67
CA VAL A 71 -1.14 2.86 3.88
C VAL A 71 -1.23 3.20 2.40
N LEU A 72 -0.09 3.21 1.73
CA LEU A 72 -0.01 3.27 0.28
C LEU A 72 0.47 1.92 -0.26
N ILE A 73 -0.32 1.31 -1.14
CA ILE A 73 0.08 0.13 -1.90
C ILE A 73 0.37 0.57 -3.33
N THR A 74 1.55 0.25 -3.85
CA THR A 74 1.91 0.67 -5.22
C THR A 74 2.90 -0.27 -5.88
N TYR A 75 3.13 -0.06 -7.17
CA TYR A 75 3.99 -0.90 -8.01
C TYR A 75 5.19 -0.14 -8.54
N THR A 76 6.31 -0.85 -8.66
CA THR A 76 7.49 -0.33 -9.33
C THR A 76 8.34 -1.45 -9.93
N HIS A 77 9.33 -1.06 -10.72
CA HIS A 77 10.42 -1.94 -11.13
C HIS A 77 11.59 -1.82 -10.15
N GLU A 78 12.38 -2.88 -10.07
CA GLU A 78 13.56 -3.00 -9.20
C GLU A 78 14.46 -1.75 -9.24
N ALA A 79 14.81 -1.31 -10.45
CA ALA A 79 15.67 -0.14 -10.67
C ALA A 79 15.12 1.19 -10.11
N ASN A 80 13.82 1.25 -9.82
CA ASN A 80 13.14 2.46 -9.37
C ASN A 80 12.79 2.43 -7.88
N VAL A 81 13.08 1.36 -7.13
CA VAL A 81 12.70 1.21 -5.71
C VAL A 81 13.18 2.39 -4.87
N ALA A 82 14.48 2.68 -4.89
CA ALA A 82 15.06 3.78 -4.12
C ALA A 82 14.48 5.14 -4.53
N ARG A 83 14.32 5.36 -5.83
CA ARG A 83 13.75 6.60 -6.38
C ARG A 83 12.30 6.80 -5.92
N VAL A 84 11.50 5.72 -5.88
CA VAL A 84 10.11 5.76 -5.39
C VAL A 84 10.09 6.13 -3.91
N GLN A 85 10.93 5.50 -3.09
CA GLN A 85 11.01 5.79 -1.66
C GLN A 85 11.43 7.25 -1.41
N GLU A 86 12.41 7.77 -2.15
CA GLU A 86 12.83 9.17 -2.05
C GLU A 86 11.70 10.14 -2.42
N ASN A 87 10.97 9.86 -3.51
CA ASN A 87 9.82 10.68 -3.92
C ASN A 87 8.71 10.68 -2.87
N VAL A 88 8.38 9.50 -2.32
CA VAL A 88 7.37 9.36 -1.26
C VAL A 88 7.82 10.08 0.02
N SER A 89 9.07 9.91 0.46
CA SER A 89 9.66 10.62 1.59
C SER A 89 9.46 12.14 1.48
N LYS A 90 9.85 12.73 0.35
CA LYS A 90 9.72 14.18 0.10
C LYS A 90 8.26 14.66 0.15
N ARG A 91 7.34 13.89 -0.43
CA ARG A 91 5.91 14.24 -0.45
C ARG A 91 5.26 14.04 0.93
N TRP A 92 5.72 13.05 1.68
CA TRP A 92 5.18 12.72 2.99
C TRP A 92 5.64 13.69 4.08
N ALA A 93 6.86 14.23 4.01
CA ALA A 93 7.43 15.15 4.99
C ALA A 93 6.44 16.26 5.44
N GLY A 94 6.24 16.38 6.75
CA GLY A 94 5.24 17.29 7.35
C GLY A 94 3.82 16.71 7.38
N ALA A 95 3.67 15.39 7.33
CA ALA A 95 2.40 14.72 7.58
C ALA A 95 2.06 14.72 9.08
N THR A 96 0.79 14.48 9.39
CA THR A 96 0.28 14.41 10.78
C THR A 96 0.25 12.99 11.36
N TRP A 97 0.65 11.99 10.57
CA TRP A 97 0.75 10.58 10.97
C TRP A 97 1.75 9.84 10.08
N PRO A 98 2.20 8.64 10.48
CA PRO A 98 3.10 7.81 9.68
C PRO A 98 2.46 7.26 8.40
N LEU A 99 3.28 6.85 7.43
CA LEU A 99 2.87 6.13 6.22
C LEU A 99 3.57 4.78 6.13
N LEU A 100 2.77 3.71 6.08
CA LEU A 100 3.23 2.42 5.62
C LEU A 100 3.16 2.37 4.09
N LEU A 101 4.31 2.32 3.43
CA LEU A 101 4.41 2.04 2.00
C LEU A 101 4.61 0.55 1.78
N ILE A 102 3.67 -0.08 1.08
CA ILE A 102 3.80 -1.44 0.55
C ILE A 102 4.13 -1.32 -0.93
N LEU A 103 5.41 -1.49 -1.24
CA LEU A 103 5.95 -1.40 -2.58
C LEU A 103 6.09 -2.78 -3.19
N ILE A 104 5.33 -3.04 -4.25
CA ILE A 104 5.32 -4.32 -4.95
C ILE A 104 6.21 -4.20 -6.19
N VAL A 105 7.29 -4.99 -6.19
CA VAL A 105 8.24 -5.02 -7.31
C VAL A 105 7.73 -5.98 -8.37
N VAL A 106 7.65 -5.47 -9.60
CA VAL A 106 7.11 -6.19 -10.76
C VAL A 106 8.03 -6.09 -11.96
N GLU A 107 7.84 -7.03 -12.89
CA GLU A 107 8.33 -6.97 -14.26
C GLU A 107 7.13 -6.95 -15.22
N GLU A 108 7.25 -6.21 -16.33
CA GLU A 108 6.24 -6.25 -17.39
C GLU A 108 6.25 -7.64 -18.04
N SER A 109 5.06 -8.21 -18.24
CA SER A 109 4.91 -9.56 -18.74
C SER A 109 3.62 -9.74 -19.52
N LYS A 110 3.74 -10.20 -20.77
CA LYS A 110 2.59 -10.65 -21.58
C LYS A 110 2.06 -12.01 -21.13
N ARG A 111 2.72 -12.67 -20.17
CA ARG A 111 2.37 -14.03 -19.71
C ARG A 111 1.12 -14.05 -18.84
N PHE A 112 0.82 -12.93 -18.18
CA PHE A 112 -0.29 -12.84 -17.24
C PHE A 112 -1.29 -11.78 -17.70
N SER A 113 -2.57 -12.01 -17.44
CA SER A 113 -3.64 -11.04 -17.77
C SER A 113 -3.50 -9.71 -17.03
N SER A 114 -2.72 -9.68 -15.94
CA SER A 114 -2.33 -8.46 -15.22
C SER A 114 -1.35 -7.58 -16.01
N GLY A 115 -0.67 -8.11 -17.03
CA GLY A 115 0.47 -7.47 -17.67
C GLY A 115 1.74 -7.46 -16.80
N LYS A 116 1.70 -8.03 -15.59
CA LYS A 116 2.76 -7.93 -14.58
C LYS A 116 3.10 -9.29 -13.99
N ASP A 117 4.39 -9.56 -13.88
CA ASP A 117 4.98 -10.65 -13.10
C ASP A 117 5.49 -10.09 -11.76
N PHE A 118 4.96 -10.61 -10.65
CA PHE A 118 5.19 -10.07 -9.31
C PHE A 118 6.37 -10.80 -8.68
N LYS A 119 7.38 -10.05 -8.24
CA LYS A 119 8.63 -10.64 -7.74
C LYS A 119 8.72 -10.63 -6.23
N ARG A 120 8.48 -9.46 -5.62
CA ARG A 120 8.62 -9.24 -4.18
C ARG A 120 7.79 -8.06 -3.70
N MET A 121 7.60 -7.99 -2.40
CA MET A 121 6.93 -6.93 -1.69
C MET A 121 7.90 -6.38 -0.64
N HIS A 122 8.08 -5.06 -0.65
CA HIS A 122 8.87 -4.32 0.31
C HIS A 122 7.94 -3.41 1.12
N SER A 123 7.93 -3.58 2.43
CA SER A 123 7.19 -2.74 3.37
C SER A 123 8.16 -1.82 4.09
N VAL A 124 7.94 -0.51 3.95
CA VAL A 124 8.72 0.54 4.64
C VAL A 124 7.78 1.51 5.34
N LEU A 125 8.21 2.03 6.48
CA LEU A 125 7.47 3.01 7.27
C LEU A 125 8.14 4.37 7.13
N PHE A 126 7.36 5.38 6.79
CA PHE A 126 7.77 6.78 6.86
C PHE A 126 7.16 7.42 8.09
N ASN A 127 7.97 8.09 8.90
CA ASN A 127 7.46 8.94 9.98
C ASN A 127 6.98 10.30 9.44
N GLU A 128 6.54 11.18 10.33
CA GLU A 128 5.99 12.50 10.02
C GLU A 128 7.03 13.45 9.39
N SER A 129 8.33 13.27 9.69
CA SER A 129 9.41 14.03 9.05
C SER A 129 9.79 13.48 7.67
N GLY A 130 9.29 12.30 7.30
CA GLY A 130 9.59 11.62 6.04
C GLY A 130 10.83 10.72 6.12
N GLU A 131 11.40 10.49 7.29
CA GLU A 131 12.46 9.50 7.50
C GLU A 131 11.88 8.09 7.32
N VAL A 132 12.69 7.19 6.76
CA VAL A 132 12.24 5.86 6.34
C VAL A 132 12.89 4.76 7.16
N GLU A 133 12.07 3.81 7.60
CA GLU A 133 12.49 2.56 8.23
C GLU A 133 12.04 1.38 7.35
N SER A 134 12.96 0.46 7.05
CA SER A 134 12.61 -0.78 6.36
C SER A 134 12.05 -1.80 7.35
N LEU A 135 10.79 -2.18 7.19
CA LEU A 135 10.14 -3.13 8.08
C LEU A 135 10.33 -4.58 7.64
N ARG A 136 10.03 -4.86 6.37
CA ARG A 136 10.00 -6.23 5.86
C ARG A 136 10.19 -6.27 4.35
N GLU A 137 10.91 -7.29 3.90
CA GLU A 137 10.88 -7.74 2.52
C GLU A 137 10.35 -9.17 2.47
N SER A 138 9.50 -9.47 1.49
CA SER A 138 9.04 -10.83 1.23
C SER A 138 8.95 -11.11 -0.27
N PRO A 139 9.43 -12.26 -0.75
CA PRO A 139 9.18 -12.69 -2.12
C PRO A 139 7.68 -12.87 -2.37
N ALA A 140 7.27 -12.75 -3.63
CA ALA A 140 5.91 -13.09 -4.07
C ALA A 140 5.76 -14.62 -4.16
N THR A 141 6.00 -15.31 -3.04
CA THR A 141 6.06 -16.77 -2.93
C THR A 141 4.90 -17.52 -3.58
N PRO A 142 3.63 -17.06 -3.56
CA PRO A 142 2.55 -17.77 -4.23
C PRO A 142 2.75 -17.97 -5.75
N TRP A 143 3.57 -17.13 -6.39
CA TRP A 143 3.91 -17.25 -7.82
C TRP A 143 4.88 -18.39 -8.11
N GLY A 144 5.68 -18.79 -7.11
CA GLY A 144 6.65 -19.87 -7.22
C GLY A 144 6.16 -21.23 -6.73
N VAL A 145 4.90 -21.35 -6.28
CA VAL A 145 4.37 -22.62 -5.74
C VAL A 145 3.91 -23.53 -6.87
N PRO A 146 4.48 -24.74 -7.05
CA PRO A 146 4.05 -25.68 -8.06
C PRO A 146 2.54 -25.92 -8.09
N GLY A 147 1.93 -25.83 -9.28
CA GLY A 147 0.50 -26.03 -9.48
C GLY A 147 -0.39 -24.89 -8.99
N SER A 148 0.16 -23.77 -8.52
CA SER A 148 -0.63 -22.58 -8.25
C SER A 148 -1.18 -22.00 -9.57
N ARG A 149 -2.26 -21.21 -9.47
CA ARG A 149 -2.80 -20.43 -10.61
C ARG A 149 -1.74 -19.59 -11.33
N TRP A 150 -0.66 -19.27 -10.63
CA TRP A 150 0.39 -18.34 -11.06
C TRP A 150 1.71 -19.05 -11.39
N PHE A 151 1.78 -20.37 -11.18
CA PHE A 151 2.97 -21.17 -11.43
C PHE A 151 2.91 -21.77 -12.83
N GLU A 152 3.90 -21.42 -13.65
CA GLU A 152 4.23 -22.17 -14.86
C GLU A 152 5.49 -23.00 -14.59
N GLU A 153 5.41 -24.28 -14.92
CA GLU A 153 6.58 -25.14 -15.00
C GLU A 153 7.58 -24.48 -15.96
N ARG A 154 8.82 -24.25 -15.52
CA ARG A 154 9.89 -23.80 -16.43
C ARG A 154 10.19 -24.95 -17.38
N VAL A 155 9.39 -25.10 -18.43
CA VAL A 155 9.72 -26.00 -19.53
C VAL A 155 10.86 -25.33 -20.27
N SER A 156 12.10 -25.62 -19.85
CA SER A 156 13.27 -25.47 -20.68
C SER A 156 13.04 -26.35 -21.90
N ARG A 157 12.50 -25.76 -22.98
CA ARG A 157 12.46 -26.44 -24.27
C ARG A 157 13.92 -26.60 -24.73
N PRO A 158 14.35 -27.82 -25.08
CA PRO A 158 15.66 -28.07 -25.66
C PRO A 158 15.84 -27.35 -27.00
#